data_AF-A0A356KVN7-F1
#
_entry.id   AF-A0A356KVN7-F1
#
_cell.length_a   1.000
_cell.length_b   1.000
_cell.length_c   1.000
_cell.angle_alpha   90.00
_cell.angle_beta   90.00
_cell.angle_gamma   90.00
#
_symmetry.space_group_name_H-M   'P 1'
#
loop_
_entity.id
_entity.type
_entity.pdbx_description
1 polymer ?
#
loop_
_entity_poly.entity_id
_entity_poly.type
_entity_poly.pdbx_seq_one_letter_code
_entity_poly.pdbx_strand_id
1 'polypeptide(L)' 'MRFWTESPTVGVSAWVAVEAGEPKLLASFPCAEVEIPWIRPGKSYVFTLHAGEQPSSTLLDTPTIEGR' A
#
# COMPACT_ATOMS: atom_id res chain seq x y z
N MET A 1 -6.18 -10.79 3.51
CA MET A 1 -4.76 -10.62 3.91
C MET A 1 -4.72 -9.47 4.89
N ARG A 2 -4.03 -9.60 6.03
CA ARG A 2 -4.01 -8.56 7.08
C ARG A 2 -2.61 -7.95 7.14
N PHE A 3 -2.51 -6.64 7.04
CA PHE A 3 -1.26 -5.89 7.21
C PHE A 3 -1.41 -5.03 8.47
N TRP A 4 -0.43 -5.08 9.37
CA TRP A 4 -0.37 -4.22 10.56
C TRP A 4 0.89 -3.37 10.48
N THR A 5 0.79 -2.10 10.84
CA THR A 5 1.95 -1.21 11.01
C THR A 5 2.00 -0.74 12.47
N GLU A 6 3.18 -0.80 13.09
CA GLU A 6 3.42 -0.19 14.40
C GLU A 6 3.36 1.33 14.21
N SER A 7 2.52 2.02 14.97
CA SER A 7 2.24 3.46 14.82
C SER A 7 3.52 4.28 14.63
N PRO A 8 3.80 4.77 13.42
CA PRO A 8 5.09 5.41 13.13
C PRO A 8 5.06 6.86 13.59
N THR A 9 6.16 7.34 14.20
CA THR A 9 6.36 8.74 14.63
C THR A 9 6.38 9.73 13.46
N VAL A 10 6.53 9.21 12.24
CA VAL A 10 6.47 9.92 10.96
C VAL A 10 5.26 9.36 10.22
N GLY A 11 4.40 10.22 9.64
CA GLY A 11 3.22 9.75 8.90
C GLY A 11 3.60 8.67 7.88
N VAL A 12 2.78 7.64 7.70
CA VAL A 12 3.03 6.55 6.73
C VAL A 12 1.94 6.54 5.69
N SER A 13 2.30 6.27 4.44
CA SER A 13 1.34 6.15 3.33
C SER A 13 1.53 4.83 2.58
N ALA A 14 0.41 4.17 2.30
CA ALA A 14 0.33 2.98 1.49
C ALA A 14 -0.22 3.33 0.11
N TRP A 15 0.44 2.84 -0.93
CA TRP A 15 0.09 3.06 -2.33
C TRP A 15 -0.08 1.72 -3.03
N VAL A 16 -0.85 1.71 -4.12
CA VAL A 16 -1.06 0.51 -4.94
C VAL A 16 -0.94 0.82 -6.43
N ALA A 17 -0.15 0.01 -7.12
CA ALA A 17 -0.12 -0.04 -8.58
C ALA A 17 -0.82 -1.32 -9.06
N VAL A 18 -1.62 -1.20 -10.10
CA VAL A 18 -2.34 -2.32 -10.74
C VAL A 18 -1.75 -2.54 -12.13
N GLU A 19 -1.29 -3.76 -12.44
CA GLU A 19 -0.77 -4.13 -13.77
C GLU A 19 0.32 -3.18 -14.29
N ALA A 20 1.27 -2.80 -13.42
CA ALA A 20 2.32 -1.81 -13.68
C ALA A 20 1.84 -0.38 -14.01
N GLY A 21 0.59 -0.04 -13.69
CA GLY A 21 0.05 1.32 -13.81
C GLY A 21 0.56 2.29 -12.73
N GLU A 22 0.10 3.54 -12.81
CA GLU A 22 0.47 4.59 -11.86
C GLU A 22 0.00 4.25 -10.43
N PRO A 23 0.88 4.35 -9.41
CA PRO A 23 0.51 4.10 -8.03
C PRO A 23 -0.54 5.09 -7.53
N LYS A 24 -1.56 4.58 -6.83
CA LYS A 24 -2.61 5.39 -6.21
C LYS A 24 -2.55 5.25 -4.70
N LEU A 25 -2.82 6.35 -3.99
CA LEU A 25 -2.89 6.36 -2.53
C LEU A 25 -4.05 5.46 -2.08
N LEU A 26 -3.75 4.48 -1.23
CA LEU A 26 -4.74 3.61 -0.58
C LEU A 26 -5.12 4.13 0.79
N ALA A 27 -4.11 4.46 1.59
CA ALA A 27 -4.27 4.85 2.97
C ALA A 27 -3.08 5.71 3.40
N SER A 28 -3.32 6.62 4.34
CA SER A 28 -2.26 7.34 5.03
C SER A 28 -2.58 7.37 6.53
N PHE A 29 -1.54 7.52 7.35
CA PHE A 29 -1.66 7.75 8.78
C PHE A 29 -2.65 8.91 9.04
N PRO A 30 -3.53 8.81 10.05
CA PRO A 30 -3.59 7.79 11.12
C PRO A 30 -4.36 6.51 10.77
N CYS A 31 -4.61 6.21 9.49
CA CYS A 31 -5.30 4.98 9.10
C CYS A 31 -4.41 3.73 9.29
N ALA A 32 -4.81 2.83 10.20
CA ALA A 32 -4.09 1.60 10.50
C ALA A 32 -4.53 0.39 9.63
N GLU A 33 -5.73 0.44 9.05
CA GLU A 33 -6.31 -0.65 8.27
C GLU A 33 -7.16 -0.13 7.12
N VAL A 34 -7.05 -0.76 5.94
CA VAL A 34 -7.88 -0.45 4.77
C VAL A 34 -8.41 -1.74 4.15
N GLU A 35 -9.72 -1.80 3.92
CA GLU A 35 -10.35 -2.89 3.18
C GLU A 35 -10.31 -2.62 1.68
N ILE A 36 -9.93 -3.64 0.89
CA ILE A 36 -9.74 -3.51 -0.56
C ILE A 36 -10.63 -4.53 -1.30
N PRO A 37 -11.97 -4.32 -1.34
CA PRO A 37 -12.92 -5.30 -1.87
C PRO A 37 -12.87 -5.44 -3.40
N TRP A 38 -12.10 -4.59 -4.09
CA TRP A 38 -12.00 -4.55 -5.54
C TRP A 38 -10.84 -5.38 -6.11
N ILE A 39 -10.05 -6.06 -5.28
CA ILE A 39 -9.01 -7.00 -5.75
C ILE A 39 -9.68 -8.13 -6.53
N ARG A 40 -9.18 -8.40 -7.73
CA ARG A 40 -9.71 -9.44 -8.63
C ARG A 40 -8.63 -10.46 -8.99
N PRO A 41 -9.00 -11.74 -9.19
CA PRO A 41 -8.07 -12.75 -9.67
C PRO A 41 -7.56 -12.42 -11.08
N GLY A 42 -6.35 -12.87 -11.39
CA GLY A 42 -5.71 -12.62 -12.70
C GLY A 42 -5.21 -11.19 -12.90
N LYS A 43 -5.08 -10.41 -11.82
CA LYS A 43 -4.49 -9.08 -11.81
C LYS A 43 -3.30 -9.03 -10.85
N SER A 44 -2.27 -8.29 -11.24
CA SER A 44 -1.07 -8.05 -10.44
C SER A 44 -1.23 -6.75 -9.67
N TYR A 45 -1.01 -6.83 -8.36
CA TYR A 45 -1.08 -5.68 -7.45
C TYR A 45 0.26 -5.54 -6.73
N VAL A 46 0.86 -4.36 -6.85
CA VAL A 46 2.08 -4.00 -6.12
C VAL A 46 1.70 -2.96 -5.09
N PHE A 47 1.86 -3.30 -3.82
CA PHE A 47 1.65 -2.38 -2.71
C PHE A 47 3.00 -1.82 -2.32
N THR A 48 3.10 -0.51 -2.14
CA THR A 48 4.31 0.14 -1.62
C THR A 48 3.97 0.93 -0.37
N LEU A 49 4.80 0.76 0.66
CA LEU A 49 4.68 1.49 1.91
C LEU A 49 5.79 2.53 1.98
N HIS A 50 5.45 3.78 2.26
CA HIS A 50 6.41 4.89 2.34
C HIS A 50 6.39 5.55 3.71
N ALA A 51 7.57 5.91 4.21
CA ALA A 51 7.77 6.72 5.41
C ALA A 51 7.53 8.21 5.12
N GLY A 52 6.27 8.62 5.07
CA GLY A 52 5.86 10.01 4.86
C GLY A 52 4.46 10.06 4.23
N GLU A 53 3.90 11.26 4.10
CA GLU A 53 2.65 11.50 3.37
C GLU A 53 2.84 11.55 1.84
N GLN A 54 4.09 11.50 1.36
CA GLN A 54 4.42 11.61 -0.06
C GLN A 54 5.11 10.35 -0.60
N PRO A 55 4.82 9.95 -1.86
CA PRO A 55 5.38 8.75 -2.49
C PRO A 55 6.88 8.88 -2.80
N SER A 56 7.44 10.09 -2.74
CA SER A 56 8.87 10.39 -2.84
C SER A 56 9.65 10.09 -1.55
N SER A 57 8.98 9.61 -0.50
CA SER A 57 9.63 9.28 0.77
C SER A 57 10.20 7.86 0.77
N THR A 58 11.12 7.58 1.71
CA THR A 58 11.80 6.28 1.85
C THR A 58 10.82 5.12 1.76
N LEU A 59 11.08 4.22 0.80
CA LEU A 59 10.34 2.97 0.64
C LEU A 59 10.63 2.07 1.84
N LEU A 60 9.58 1.70 2.57
CA LEU A 60 9.65 0.84 3.74
C LEU A 60 9.49 -0.63 3.36
N ASP A 61 8.55 -0.95 2.46
CA ASP A 61 8.27 -2.32 2.04
C ASP A 61 7.51 -2.38 0.69
N THR A 62 7.60 -3.52 0.01
CA THR A 62 6.92 -3.81 -1.28
C THR A 62 6.33 -5.21 -1.33
N PRO A 63 5.20 -5.49 -0.66
CA PRO A 63 4.54 -6.79 -0.81
C PRO A 63 3.84 -6.89 -2.18
N THR A 64 4.15 -7.96 -2.91
CA THR A 64 3.46 -8.35 -4.15
C THR A 64 2.40 -9.40 -3.82
N ILE A 65 1.16 -9.18 -4.27
CA ILE A 65 0.06 -10.15 -4.12
C ILE A 65 -0.37 -10.63 -5.50
N GLU A 66 -0.36 -11.94 -5.71
CA GLU A 66 -0.98 -12.57 -6.88
C GLU A 66 -2.38 -13.07 -6.53
N GLY A 67 -3.40 -12.51 -7.19
CA GLY A 67 -4.78 -12.96 -7.03
C GLY A 67 -4.98 -14.34 -7.66
N ARG A 68 -5.01 -15.39 -6.84
CA ARG A 68 -5.40 -16.75 -7.23
C ARG A 68 -6.91 -16.92 -7.30
#